data_AF-A0A2N2JCN0-F1
#
_entry.id   AF-A0A2N2JCN0-F1
#
_cell.length_a   1.000
_cell.length_b   1.000
_cell.length_c   1.000
_cell.angle_alpha   90.00
_cell.angle_beta   90.00
_cell.angle_gamma   90.00
#
_symmetry.space_group_name_H-M   'P 1'
#
loop_
_entity.id
_entity.type
_entity.pdbx_description
1 polymer ?
#
loop_
_entity_poly.entity_id
_entity_poly.type
_entity_poly.pdbx_seq_one_letter_code
_entity_poly.pdbx_strand_id
1 'polypeptide(L)'
;MAAALAAFELGAGAVRVANRTRARADALAAVLAASGLAVEVVSDFASAASGATLLLQASSLGMGVVPGDAAWSEAVATVTPVVAALAPDGLVFDLVYRPERTVWRAAAEDTGRRAVGGLAMLVHQAADAFTLWTGHAPPRAALFAAARAALRSPP
;
A
#
# COMPACT_ATOMS: atom_id res chain seq x y z
N MET A 1 0.17 -0.04 -10.65
CA MET A 1 1.21 0.26 -11.66
C MET A 1 2.39 0.99 -11.03
N ALA A 2 2.27 2.28 -10.65
CA ALA A 2 3.37 3.07 -10.09
C ALA A 2 4.07 2.38 -8.90
N ALA A 3 3.32 1.88 -7.93
CA ALA A 3 3.88 1.18 -6.77
C ALA A 3 4.70 -0.08 -7.15
N ALA A 4 4.25 -0.84 -8.15
CA ALA A 4 4.94 -2.04 -8.61
C ALA A 4 6.19 -1.72 -9.43
N LEU A 5 6.17 -0.64 -10.22
CA LEU A 5 7.36 -0.13 -10.92
C LEU A 5 8.40 0.41 -9.93
N ALA A 6 7.98 1.16 -8.90
CA ALA A 6 8.90 1.62 -7.86
C ALA A 6 9.57 0.45 -7.13
N ALA A 7 8.83 -0.63 -6.83
CA ALA A 7 9.43 -1.82 -6.24
C ALA A 7 10.49 -2.48 -7.14
N PHE A 8 10.27 -2.47 -8.46
CA PHE A 8 11.26 -2.94 -9.43
C PHE A 8 12.52 -2.08 -9.46
N GLU A 9 12.37 -0.76 -9.50
CA GLU A 9 13.49 0.19 -9.45
C GLU A 9 14.31 0.03 -8.16
N LEU A 10 13.66 -0.40 -7.07
CA LEU A 10 14.30 -0.75 -5.79
C LEU A 10 14.91 -2.16 -5.76
N GLY A 11 14.88 -2.90 -6.88
CA GLY A 11 15.54 -4.20 -7.03
C GLY A 11 14.66 -5.42 -6.74
N ALA A 12 13.33 -5.30 -6.74
CA ALA A 12 12.46 -6.47 -6.60
C ALA A 12 12.64 -7.43 -7.80
N GLY A 13 13.04 -8.68 -7.51
CA GLY A 13 13.34 -9.68 -8.55
C GLY A 13 12.10 -10.32 -9.19
N ALA A 14 10.96 -10.32 -8.52
CA ALA A 14 9.69 -10.84 -9.05
C ALA A 14 8.51 -10.12 -8.39
N VAL A 15 7.40 -10.02 -9.13
CA VAL A 15 6.16 -9.38 -8.66
C VAL A 15 4.99 -10.35 -8.84
N ARG A 16 4.25 -10.60 -7.76
CA ARG A 16 2.96 -11.29 -7.83
C ARG A 16 1.83 -10.27 -7.80
N VAL A 17 0.91 -10.37 -8.75
CA VAL A 17 -0.25 -9.47 -8.86
C VAL A 17 -1.51 -10.27 -8.56
N ALA A 18 -2.25 -9.83 -7.53
CA ALA A 18 -3.58 -10.34 -7.25
C ALA A 18 -4.58 -9.18 -7.28
N ASN A 19 -5.73 -9.40 -7.93
CA ASN A 19 -6.81 -8.44 -7.97
C ASN A 19 -8.15 -9.17 -8.18
N ARG A 20 -9.23 -8.62 -7.60
CA ARG A 20 -10.58 -9.20 -7.72
C ARG A 20 -11.04 -9.35 -9.17
N THR A 21 -10.67 -8.41 -10.04
CA THR A 21 -10.97 -8.47 -11.47
C THR A 21 -9.73 -8.97 -12.22
N ARG A 22 -9.76 -10.22 -12.68
CA ARG A 22 -8.64 -10.86 -13.39
C ARG A 22 -8.13 -10.04 -14.58
N ALA A 23 -9.02 -9.56 -15.45
CA ALA A 23 -8.63 -8.76 -16.62
C ALA A 23 -7.80 -7.51 -16.25
N ARG A 24 -8.06 -6.89 -15.08
CA ARG A 24 -7.24 -5.76 -14.59
C ARG A 24 -5.87 -6.21 -14.07
N ALA A 25 -5.78 -7.40 -13.49
CA ALA A 25 -4.51 -7.98 -13.08
C ALA A 25 -3.65 -8.34 -14.29
N ASP A 26 -4.25 -8.96 -15.30
CA ASP A 26 -3.56 -9.35 -16.55
C ASP A 26 -3.06 -8.09 -17.30
N ALA A 27 -3.88 -7.05 -17.39
CA ALA A 27 -3.47 -5.77 -17.99
C ALA A 27 -2.30 -5.12 -17.23
N LEU A 28 -2.33 -5.13 -15.89
CA LEU A 28 -1.22 -4.62 -15.08
C LEU A 28 0.04 -5.48 -15.28
N ALA A 29 -0.10 -6.80 -15.31
CA ALA A 29 1.02 -7.71 -15.52
C ALA A 29 1.68 -7.53 -16.88
N ALA A 30 0.89 -7.29 -17.94
CA ALA A 30 1.42 -6.98 -19.26
C ALA A 30 2.30 -5.72 -19.27
N VAL A 31 1.86 -4.65 -18.59
CA VAL A 31 2.62 -3.40 -18.48
C VAL A 31 3.93 -3.60 -17.69
N LEU A 32 3.85 -4.35 -16.59
CA LEU A 32 5.02 -4.64 -15.76
C LEU A 32 6.02 -5.53 -16.50
N ALA A 33 5.54 -6.58 -17.18
CA ALA A 33 6.37 -7.48 -17.98
C ALA A 33 7.06 -6.74 -19.14
N ALA A 34 6.37 -5.79 -19.79
CA ALA A 34 6.97 -4.92 -20.80
C ALA A 34 8.09 -4.03 -20.26
N SER A 35 8.14 -3.82 -18.94
CA SER A 35 9.20 -3.09 -18.24
C SER A 35 10.37 -4.00 -17.79
N GLY A 36 10.35 -5.29 -18.14
CA GLY A 36 11.40 -6.26 -17.82
C GLY A 36 11.22 -7.02 -16.50
N LEU A 37 10.07 -6.86 -15.83
CA LEU A 37 9.76 -7.58 -14.60
C LEU A 37 9.31 -9.01 -14.84
N ALA A 38 9.76 -9.93 -13.99
CA ALA A 38 9.11 -11.23 -13.84
C ALA A 38 7.80 -11.05 -13.08
N VAL A 39 6.65 -11.31 -13.73
CA VAL A 39 5.32 -11.09 -13.15
C VAL A 39 4.49 -12.35 -13.19
N GLU A 40 3.86 -12.67 -12.08
CA GLU A 40 2.91 -13.77 -11.94
C GLU A 40 1.53 -13.22 -11.52
N VAL A 41 0.47 -13.62 -12.21
CA VAL A 41 -0.90 -13.22 -11.84
C VAL A 41 -1.57 -14.32 -11.02
N VAL A 42 -1.75 -14.06 -9.73
CA VAL A 42 -2.28 -15.01 -8.76
C VAL A 42 -3.75 -14.71 -8.47
N SER A 43 -4.58 -15.74 -8.30
CA SER A 43 -6.02 -15.60 -8.04
C SER A 43 -6.37 -15.29 -6.57
N ASP A 44 -5.47 -15.62 -5.65
CA ASP A 44 -5.66 -15.51 -4.20
C ASP A 44 -4.64 -14.55 -3.59
N PHE A 45 -5.11 -13.70 -2.65
CA PHE A 45 -4.28 -12.68 -2.02
C PHE A 45 -3.24 -13.28 -1.07
N ALA A 46 -3.59 -14.33 -0.31
CA ALA A 46 -2.65 -14.96 0.61
C ALA A 46 -1.52 -15.68 -0.14
N SER A 47 -1.87 -16.35 -1.24
CA SER A 47 -0.92 -16.97 -2.17
C SER A 47 0.02 -15.94 -2.81
N ALA A 48 -0.50 -14.77 -3.19
CA ALA A 48 0.32 -13.67 -3.68
C ALA A 48 1.31 -13.15 -2.62
N ALA A 49 0.88 -13.07 -1.36
CA ALA A 49 1.69 -12.61 -0.23
C ALA A 49 2.69 -13.68 0.28
N SER A 50 2.46 -14.96 -0.03
CA SER A 50 3.23 -16.08 0.54
C SER A 50 4.74 -15.93 0.35
N GLY A 51 5.47 -15.74 1.45
CA GLY A 51 6.93 -15.56 1.46
C GLY A 51 7.44 -14.26 0.83
N ALA A 52 6.55 -13.33 0.45
CA ALA A 52 6.96 -12.03 -0.06
C ALA A 52 7.52 -11.16 1.07
N THR A 53 8.54 -10.36 0.76
CA THR A 53 9.16 -9.39 1.68
C THR A 53 8.47 -8.03 1.67
N LEU A 54 7.65 -7.75 0.64
CA LEU A 54 6.91 -6.51 0.46
C LEU A 54 5.50 -6.81 -0.05
N LEU A 55 4.49 -6.36 0.70
CA LEU A 55 3.09 -6.31 0.26
C LEU A 55 2.73 -4.87 -0.10
N LEU A 56 2.39 -4.63 -1.37
CA LEU A 56 1.85 -3.36 -1.82
C LEU A 56 0.32 -3.44 -1.84
N GLN A 57 -0.32 -2.87 -0.81
CA GLN A 57 -1.76 -2.71 -0.78
C GLN A 57 -2.13 -1.45 -1.56
N ALA A 58 -2.79 -1.63 -2.70
CA ALA A 58 -3.26 -0.54 -3.56
C ALA A 58 -4.76 -0.67 -3.91
N SER A 59 -5.54 -1.31 -3.03
CA SER A 59 -6.97 -1.55 -3.25
C SER A 59 -7.82 -0.79 -2.23
N SER A 60 -9.14 -0.76 -2.45
CA SER A 60 -10.06 -0.13 -1.51
C SER A 60 -10.36 -0.97 -0.25
N LEU A 61 -9.75 -2.15 -0.11
CA LEU A 61 -10.08 -3.07 0.98
C LEU A 61 -9.65 -2.48 2.32
N GLY A 62 -10.63 -2.27 3.21
CA GLY A 62 -10.42 -1.61 4.51
C GLY A 62 -10.54 -0.09 4.48
N MET A 63 -10.80 0.53 3.33
CA MET A 63 -11.08 1.96 3.27
C MET A 63 -12.39 2.29 3.98
N GLY A 64 -12.36 3.34 4.81
CA GLY A 64 -13.54 3.83 5.53
C GLY A 64 -13.88 3.06 6.81
N VAL A 65 -13.18 1.96 7.11
CA VAL A 65 -13.31 1.26 8.40
C VAL A 65 -12.33 1.88 9.39
N VAL A 66 -12.83 2.46 10.47
CA VAL A 66 -12.01 3.14 11.48
C VAL A 66 -11.92 2.35 12.79
N PRO A 67 -10.84 2.50 13.56
CA PRO A 67 -10.73 1.85 14.87
C PRO A 67 -11.94 2.17 15.76
N GLY A 68 -12.63 1.14 16.22
CA GLY A 68 -13.83 1.26 17.04
C GLY A 68 -15.15 1.03 16.28
N ASP A 69 -15.14 1.00 14.95
CA ASP A 69 -16.31 0.60 14.16
C ASP A 69 -16.71 -0.85 14.46
N ALA A 70 -18.01 -1.15 14.38
CA ALA A 70 -18.51 -2.52 14.55
C ALA A 70 -17.87 -3.52 13.56
N ALA A 71 -17.54 -3.06 12.35
CA ALA A 71 -16.88 -3.86 11.31
C ALA A 71 -15.36 -3.97 11.48
N TRP A 72 -14.74 -3.28 12.45
CA TRP A 72 -13.28 -3.20 12.58
C TRP A 72 -12.64 -4.58 12.77
N SER A 73 -13.10 -5.34 13.75
CA SER A 73 -12.50 -6.64 14.10
C SER A 73 -12.61 -7.65 12.95
N GLU A 74 -13.76 -7.68 12.27
CA GLU A 74 -13.97 -8.54 11.11
C GLU A 74 -13.09 -8.12 9.91
N ALA A 75 -12.98 -6.81 9.65
CA ALA A 75 -12.15 -6.30 8.57
C ALA A 75 -10.66 -6.58 8.80
N VAL A 76 -10.17 -6.46 10.05
CA VAL A 76 -8.80 -6.87 10.41
C VAL A 76 -8.63 -8.37 10.22
N ALA A 77 -9.53 -9.19 10.76
CA ALA A 77 -9.47 -10.65 10.62
C ALA A 77 -9.49 -11.11 9.14
N THR A 78 -10.17 -10.37 8.26
CA THR A 78 -10.22 -10.66 6.82
C THR A 78 -8.86 -10.49 6.14
N VAL A 79 -8.06 -9.50 6.55
CA VAL A 79 -6.74 -9.22 5.92
C VAL A 79 -5.59 -9.93 6.63
N THR A 80 -5.76 -10.31 7.89
CA THR A 80 -4.72 -10.97 8.70
C THR A 80 -4.09 -12.19 8.02
N PRO A 81 -4.83 -13.12 7.37
CA PRO A 81 -4.22 -14.26 6.67
C PRO A 81 -3.25 -13.84 5.55
N VAL A 82 -3.56 -12.75 4.84
CA VAL A 82 -2.70 -12.22 3.77
C VAL A 82 -1.40 -11.67 4.37
N VAL A 83 -1.50 -10.90 5.45
CA VAL A 83 -0.32 -10.31 6.11
C VAL A 83 0.52 -11.38 6.82
N ALA A 84 -0.12 -12.38 7.43
CA ALA A 84 0.55 -13.51 8.07
C ALA A 84 1.31 -14.39 7.07
N ALA A 85 0.87 -14.45 5.81
CA ALA A 85 1.55 -15.20 4.75
C ALA A 85 2.87 -14.57 4.30
N LEU A 86 3.12 -13.29 4.62
CA LEU A 86 4.40 -12.63 4.33
C LEU A 86 5.56 -13.31 5.05
N ALA A 87 6.76 -13.11 4.50
CA ALA A 87 8.01 -13.45 5.18
C ALA A 87 8.04 -12.85 6.60
N PRO A 88 8.75 -13.46 7.56
CA PRO A 88 8.79 -12.99 8.94
C PRO A 88 9.19 -11.51 9.11
N ASP A 89 10.06 -10.99 8.25
CA ASP A 89 10.53 -9.61 8.21
C ASP A 89 9.77 -8.72 7.21
N GLY A 90 8.69 -9.25 6.65
CA GLY A 90 7.88 -8.64 5.61
C GLY A 90 7.31 -7.27 5.98
N LEU A 91 7.22 -6.42 4.97
CA LEU A 91 6.72 -5.05 5.08
C LEU A 91 5.38 -4.93 4.35
N VAL A 92 4.36 -4.42 5.04
CA VAL A 92 3.14 -3.94 4.42
C VAL A 92 3.31 -2.47 4.06
N PHE A 93 3.09 -2.11 2.81
CA PHE A 93 3.02 -0.73 2.36
C PHE A 93 1.60 -0.47 1.87
N ASP A 94 0.84 0.26 2.68
CA ASP A 94 -0.57 0.54 2.47
C ASP A 94 -0.74 1.93 1.86
N LEU A 95 -1.27 2.01 0.63
CA LEU A 95 -1.49 3.29 -0.05
C LEU A 95 -2.63 4.08 0.59
N VAL A 96 -3.49 3.44 1.38
CA VAL A 96 -4.53 4.11 2.15
C VAL A 96 -3.89 4.93 3.27
N TYR A 97 -4.32 6.18 3.40
CA TYR A 97 -3.80 7.12 4.40
C TYR A 97 -4.87 7.65 5.36
N ARG A 98 -6.14 7.26 5.17
CA ARG A 98 -7.25 7.59 6.06
C ARG A 98 -8.08 6.32 6.32
N PRO A 99 -8.25 5.90 7.59
CA PRO A 99 -7.64 6.44 8.82
C PRO A 99 -6.11 6.24 8.89
N GLU A 100 -5.42 6.89 9.84
CA GLU A 100 -3.96 6.73 10.04
C GLU A 100 -3.58 5.30 10.47
N ARG A 101 -4.46 4.65 11.23
CA ARG A 101 -4.38 3.22 11.55
C ARG A 101 -5.38 2.46 10.70
N THR A 102 -4.92 1.89 9.60
CA THR A 102 -5.73 1.07 8.68
C THR A 102 -5.85 -0.37 9.20
N VAL A 103 -6.79 -1.13 8.65
CA VAL A 103 -6.93 -2.57 8.96
C VAL A 103 -5.68 -3.38 8.60
N TRP A 104 -4.95 -2.97 7.56
CA TRP A 104 -3.70 -3.61 7.13
C TRP A 104 -2.57 -3.34 8.11
N ARG A 105 -2.48 -2.10 8.63
CA ARG A 105 -1.52 -1.76 9.67
C ARG A 105 -1.80 -2.52 10.96
N ALA A 106 -3.07 -2.62 11.36
CA ALA A 106 -3.46 -3.41 12.53
C ALA A 106 -3.12 -4.89 12.36
N ALA A 107 -3.43 -5.49 11.21
CA ALA A 107 -3.06 -6.87 10.92
C ALA A 107 -1.54 -7.11 10.90
N ALA A 108 -0.75 -6.14 10.44
CA ALA A 108 0.70 -6.22 10.51
C ALA A 108 1.19 -6.20 11.98
N GLU A 109 0.66 -5.30 12.80
CA GLU A 109 0.94 -5.25 14.24
C GLU A 109 0.59 -6.58 14.92
N ASP A 110 -0.60 -7.13 14.66
CA ASP A 110 -1.10 -8.37 15.26
C ASP A 110 -0.29 -9.61 14.86
N THR A 111 0.35 -9.57 13.69
CA THR A 111 1.19 -10.67 13.17
C THR A 111 2.68 -10.42 13.35
N GLY A 112 3.10 -9.32 13.98
CA GLY A 112 4.50 -8.97 14.17
C GLY A 112 5.24 -8.53 12.90
N ARG A 113 4.52 -8.14 11.84
CA ARG A 113 5.08 -7.53 10.62
C ARG A 113 5.15 -6.01 10.75
N ARG A 114 5.91 -5.38 9.86
CA ARG A 114 6.00 -3.92 9.78
C ARG A 114 4.96 -3.37 8.81
N ALA A 115 4.49 -2.15 9.05
CA ALA A 115 3.61 -1.44 8.13
C ALA A 115 4.02 0.02 7.95
N VAL A 116 3.91 0.52 6.72
CA VAL A 116 4.03 1.93 6.33
C VAL A 116 2.73 2.35 5.66
N GLY A 117 2.13 3.44 6.14
CA GLY A 117 0.90 3.99 5.57
C GLY A 117 1.14 5.00 4.44
N GLY A 118 0.08 5.32 3.70
CA GLY A 118 0.17 6.08 2.45
C GLY A 118 0.42 7.58 2.62
N LEU A 119 0.35 8.11 3.86
CA LEU A 119 0.50 9.54 4.11
C LEU A 119 1.88 10.06 3.69
N ALA A 120 2.93 9.28 3.97
CA ALA A 120 4.28 9.64 3.54
C ALA A 120 4.35 9.73 2.01
N MET A 121 3.86 8.71 1.31
CA MET A 121 3.80 8.73 -0.15
C MET A 121 3.05 9.96 -0.68
N LEU A 122 1.87 10.27 -0.12
CA LEU A 122 1.07 11.45 -0.50
C LEU A 122 1.86 12.76 -0.34
N VAL A 123 2.50 12.95 0.81
CA VAL A 123 3.28 14.16 1.09
C VAL A 123 4.49 14.28 0.17
N HIS A 124 5.18 13.17 -0.10
CA HIS A 124 6.32 13.15 -1.02
C HIS A 124 5.89 13.52 -2.45
N GLN A 125 4.81 12.92 -2.95
CA GLN A 125 4.25 13.24 -4.26
C GLN A 125 3.79 14.70 -4.35
N ALA A 126 3.16 15.23 -3.30
CA ALA A 126 2.74 16.64 -3.25
C ALA A 126 3.94 17.59 -3.27
N ALA A 127 5.04 17.25 -2.59
CA ALA A 127 6.26 18.06 -2.59
C ALA A 127 6.88 18.13 -3.99
N ASP A 128 6.92 17.00 -4.69
CA ASP A 128 7.49 16.91 -6.03
C ASP A 128 6.61 17.67 -7.03
N ALA A 129 5.28 17.52 -6.95
CA ALA A 129 4.33 18.27 -7.77
C ALA A 129 4.43 19.80 -7.54
N PHE A 130 4.52 20.23 -6.28
CA PHE A 130 4.71 21.65 -5.95
C PHE A 130 6.00 22.21 -6.54
N THR A 131 7.09 21.43 -6.48
CA THR A 131 8.38 21.81 -7.06
C THR A 131 8.28 21.93 -8.58
N LEU A 132 7.63 20.98 -9.25
CA LEU A 132 7.43 21.02 -10.70
C LEU A 132 6.63 22.24 -11.15
N TRP A 133 5.62 22.66 -10.39
CA TRP A 133 4.77 23.79 -10.76
C TRP A 133 5.38 25.16 -10.41
N THR A 134 6.09 25.25 -9.29
CA THR A 134 6.55 26.54 -8.76
C THR A 134 8.03 26.78 -8.93
N GLY A 135 8.81 25.75 -9.28
CA GLY A 135 10.28 25.78 -9.27
C GLY A 135 10.89 25.79 -7.86
N HIS A 136 10.09 25.75 -6.79
CA HIS A 136 10.57 25.85 -5.41
C HIS A 136 10.28 24.57 -4.62
N ALA A 137 11.27 24.06 -3.90
CA ALA A 137 11.08 22.93 -3.01
C ALA A 137 10.34 23.36 -1.74
N PRO A 138 9.17 22.76 -1.42
CA PRO A 138 8.45 23.11 -0.21
C PRO A 138 9.11 22.46 1.02
N PRO A 139 9.05 23.09 2.21
CA PRO A 139 9.50 22.44 3.44
C PRO A 139 8.65 21.20 3.73
N ARG A 140 9.24 20.01 3.60
CA ARG A 140 8.52 18.73 3.79
C ARG A 140 7.85 18.62 5.16
N ALA A 141 8.50 19.12 6.22
CA ALA A 141 7.92 19.15 7.56
C ALA A 141 6.58 19.94 7.63
N ALA A 142 6.49 21.06 6.91
CA ALA A 142 5.26 21.85 6.84
C ALA A 142 4.15 21.09 6.09
N LEU A 143 4.49 20.40 5.00
CA LEU A 143 3.52 19.56 4.28
C LEU A 143 3.00 18.40 5.13
N PHE A 144 3.88 17.72 5.87
CA PHE A 144 3.47 16.67 6.81
C PHE A 144 2.54 17.21 7.90
N ALA A 145 2.86 18.37 8.48
CA ALA A 145 2.03 19.00 9.50
C ALA A 145 0.64 19.36 8.94
N ALA A 146 0.60 19.97 7.74
CA ALA A 146 -0.64 20.32 7.06
C ALA A 146 -1.49 19.08 6.71
N ALA A 147 -0.89 18.04 6.15
CA ALA A 147 -1.59 16.81 5.79
C ALA A 147 -2.17 16.10 7.03
N ARG A 148 -1.42 16.00 8.13
CA ARG A 148 -1.93 15.45 9.40
C ARG A 148 -3.06 16.28 9.98
N ALA A 149 -3.00 17.61 9.87
CA ALA A 149 -4.09 18.48 10.31
C ALA A 149 -5.37 18.23 9.49
N ALA A 150 -5.26 18.16 8.16
CA ALA A 150 -6.38 17.86 7.28
C ALA A 150 -7.00 16.48 7.54
N LEU A 151 -6.20 15.49 7.95
CA LEU A 151 -6.70 14.16 8.28
C LEU A 151 -7.56 14.11 9.55
N ARG A 152 -7.40 15.07 10.48
CA ARG A 152 -8.21 15.17 11.71
C ARG A 152 -9.56 15.86 11.48
N SER A 153 -9.71 16.58 10.38
CA SER A 153 -10.97 17.21 10.00
C SER A 153 -11.85 16.22 9.21
N PRO A 154 -13.17 16.18 9.46
CA PRO A 154 -14.09 15.42 8.60
C PRO A 154 -14.00 15.95 7.15
N PRO A 155 -14.21 15.07 6.14
CA PRO A 155 -14.23 15.47 4.74
C PRO A 155 -15.35 16.46 4.42
#